data_AF-A0A5N6R035-F1
#
_entry.id   AF-A0A5N6R035-F1
#
_cell.length_a   1.000
_cell.length_b   1.000
_cell.length_c   1.000
_cell.angle_alpha   90.00
_cell.angle_beta   90.00
_cell.angle_gamma   90.00
#
_symmetry.space_group_name_H-M   'P 1'
#
loop_
_entity.id
_entity.type
_entity.pdbx_description
1 polymer ?
#
loop_
_entity_poly.entity_id
_entity_poly.type
_entity_poly.pdbx_seq_one_letter_code
_entity_poly.pdbx_strand_id
1 'polypeptide(L)'
;MKSQNLVIGTIFSDVTSVTNFFQNTCGITPEEKQLSVSGRNWGEVDLNGDMLAFLVGSKQAFEVSLADVSQTQLQGKNDVILEFHVDDTTGANEKDSLMEISFHIPNSNTQFVGDENRPSAQVFRDKIMSMADVGAGGEEAVVTFEGIAILTPRGRYNVELHLSFLRLQGQANDLKIQYSSVVRLFLLPRFSS
;
A
#
# COMPACT_ATOMS: atom_id res chain seq x y z
N MET A 1 15.77 6.63 -0.46
CA MET A 1 14.43 6.41 0.11
C MET A 1 14.01 7.71 0.80
N LYS A 2 12.99 8.42 0.29
CA LYS A 2 12.45 9.60 0.97
C LYS A 2 11.35 9.09 1.90
N SER A 3 11.63 9.01 3.20
CA SER A 3 10.59 8.70 4.19
C SER A 3 9.71 9.94 4.37
N GLN A 4 8.41 9.81 4.07
CA GLN A 4 7.39 10.79 4.41
C GLN A 4 6.99 10.57 5.87
N ASN A 5 7.11 11.60 6.71
CA ASN A 5 6.66 11.57 8.10
C ASN A 5 5.50 12.54 8.25
N LEU A 6 4.33 12.04 8.62
CA LEU A 6 3.13 12.86 8.85
C LEU A 6 3.13 13.36 10.30
N VAL A 7 3.17 14.68 10.48
CA VAL A 7 3.00 15.32 11.79
C VAL A 7 1.67 16.07 11.77
N ILE A 8 0.73 15.64 12.62
CA ILE A 8 -0.57 16.29 12.83
C ILE A 8 -0.66 16.88 14.24
N GLY A 9 -1.49 17.92 14.42
CA GLY A 9 -1.76 18.52 15.74
C GLY A 9 -1.03 19.83 16.04
N THR A 10 -0.34 20.43 15.07
CA THR A 10 0.19 21.80 15.20
C THR A 10 -0.95 22.81 15.11
N ILE A 11 -1.00 23.79 16.01
CA ILE A 11 -1.97 24.89 15.94
C ILE A 11 -1.43 26.03 15.09
N PHE A 12 -2.33 26.88 14.57
CA PHE A 12 -1.96 27.95 13.63
C PHE A 12 -0.89 28.91 14.19
N SER A 13 -0.87 29.15 15.50
CA SER A 13 0.14 29.99 16.15
C SER A 13 1.56 29.41 16.08
N ASP A 14 1.71 28.11 15.84
CA ASP A 14 3.00 27.43 15.85
C ASP A 14 3.69 27.44 14.49
N VAL A 15 2.97 27.79 13.41
CA VAL A 15 3.45 27.71 12.01
C VAL A 15 4.76 28.48 11.81
N THR A 16 4.88 29.69 12.36
CA THR A 16 6.10 30.51 12.22
C THR A 16 7.29 29.86 12.95
N SER A 17 7.06 29.37 14.16
CA SER A 17 8.11 28.73 14.97
C SER A 17 8.59 27.43 14.34
N VAL A 18 7.66 26.62 13.83
CA VAL A 18 7.94 25.36 13.12
C VAL A 18 8.68 25.64 11.81
N THR A 19 8.24 26.63 11.02
CA THR A 19 8.91 27.06 9.78
C THR A 19 10.37 27.47 10.04
N ASN A 20 10.59 28.32 11.04
CA ASN A 20 11.93 28.76 11.42
C ASN A 20 12.80 27.58 11.89
N PHE A 21 12.23 26.65 12.63
CA PHE A 21 12.96 25.46 13.08
C PHE A 21 13.44 24.60 11.90
N PHE A 22 12.55 24.30 10.94
CA PHE A 22 12.91 23.52 9.75
C PHE A 22 13.93 24.24 8.86
N GLN A 23 13.80 25.56 8.69
CA GLN A 23 14.76 26.35 7.93
C GLN A 23 16.14 26.36 8.58
N ASN A 24 16.21 26.62 9.90
CA ASN A 24 17.48 26.75 10.60
C ASN A 24 18.18 25.40 10.85
N THR A 25 17.40 24.34 11.09
CA THR A 25 17.94 23.03 11.50
C THR A 25 18.13 22.10 10.31
N CYS A 26 17.18 22.09 9.38
CA CYS A 26 17.17 21.14 8.25
C CYS A 26 17.50 21.81 6.91
N GLY A 27 17.55 23.15 6.84
CA GLY A 27 17.71 23.88 5.58
C GLY A 27 16.51 23.74 4.64
N ILE A 28 15.34 23.37 5.18
CA ILE A 28 14.11 23.13 4.40
C ILE A 28 13.16 24.29 4.66
N THR A 29 12.59 24.86 3.60
CA THR A 29 11.48 25.83 3.69
C THR A 29 10.17 25.08 3.52
N PRO A 30 9.34 24.95 4.58
CA PRO A 30 8.00 24.40 4.45
C PRO A 30 7.16 25.22 3.46
N GLU A 31 6.43 24.53 2.59
CA GLU A 31 5.55 25.14 1.60
C GLU A 31 4.08 24.90 1.95
N GLU A 32 3.24 25.91 1.75
CA GLU A 32 1.80 25.75 1.86
C GLU A 32 1.27 24.99 0.64
N LYS A 33 0.64 23.83 0.88
CA LYS A 33 0.02 23.01 -0.16
C LYS A 33 -1.50 23.04 -0.02
N GLN A 34 -2.18 23.63 -1.01
CA GLN A 34 -3.64 23.60 -1.04
C GLN A 34 -4.17 22.24 -1.51
N LEU A 35 -5.01 21.61 -0.70
CA LEU A 35 -5.68 20.35 -1.01
C LEU A 35 -7.05 20.59 -1.68
N SER A 36 -7.56 19.56 -2.38
CA SER A 36 -8.91 19.58 -2.93
C SER A 36 -9.94 19.36 -1.83
N VAL A 37 -10.90 20.28 -1.71
CA VAL A 37 -12.03 20.20 -0.78
C VAL A 37 -13.36 20.03 -1.50
N SER A 38 -13.33 19.67 -2.78
CA SER A 38 -14.52 19.65 -3.65
C SER A 38 -15.43 18.42 -3.45
N GLY A 39 -14.93 17.37 -2.80
CA GLY A 39 -15.66 16.10 -2.63
C GLY A 39 -15.86 15.29 -3.93
N ARG A 40 -15.24 15.71 -5.04
CA ARG A 40 -15.34 14.99 -6.32
C ARG A 40 -14.51 13.70 -6.27
N ASN A 41 -15.05 12.65 -6.89
CA ASN A 41 -14.43 11.34 -6.99
C ASN A 41 -13.88 11.04 -8.41
N TRP A 42 -13.73 12.06 -9.26
CA TRP A 42 -13.10 11.95 -10.58
C TRP A 42 -11.90 12.88 -10.68
N GLY A 43 -10.87 12.41 -11.38
CA GLY A 43 -9.59 13.08 -11.40
C GLY A 43 -8.50 12.23 -12.03
N GLU A 44 -7.26 12.55 -11.67
CA GLU A 44 -6.05 11.90 -12.14
C GLU A 44 -5.36 11.17 -10.98
N VAL A 45 -4.57 10.15 -11.30
CA VAL A 45 -3.75 9.45 -10.31
C VAL A 45 -2.30 9.77 -10.58
N ASP A 46 -1.63 10.45 -9.66
CA ASP A 46 -0.19 10.66 -9.75
C ASP A 46 0.55 9.60 -8.93
N LEU A 47 1.54 8.96 -9.56
CA LEU A 47 2.36 7.92 -8.94
C LEU A 47 3.78 8.45 -8.81
N ASN A 48 4.17 8.81 -7.59
CA ASN A 48 5.46 9.43 -7.29
C ASN A 48 6.23 8.59 -6.27
N GLY A 49 7.16 7.78 -6.76
CA GLY A 49 7.92 6.84 -5.93
C GLY A 49 7.02 5.75 -5.36
N ASP A 50 6.92 5.71 -4.04
CA ASP A 50 6.10 4.81 -3.23
C ASP A 50 4.74 5.41 -2.85
N MET A 51 4.35 6.56 -3.42
CA MET A 51 3.08 7.22 -3.10
C MET A 51 2.13 7.27 -4.30
N LEU A 52 0.85 7.02 -4.02
CA LEU A 52 -0.27 7.25 -4.94
C LEU A 52 -1.03 8.48 -4.45
N ALA A 53 -1.07 9.54 -5.26
CA ALA A 53 -1.87 10.74 -5.00
C ALA A 53 -3.06 10.81 -5.96
N PHE A 54 -4.26 11.01 -5.43
CA PHE A 54 -5.45 11.29 -6.23
C PHE A 54 -5.64 12.80 -6.39
N LEU A 55 -5.65 13.28 -7.62
CA LEU A 55 -5.71 14.70 -7.96
C LEU A 55 -7.07 15.06 -8.53
N VAL A 56 -7.70 16.10 -7.98
CA VAL A 56 -8.94 16.69 -8.49
C VAL A 56 -8.67 18.12 -8.91
N GLY A 57 -8.67 18.38 -10.22
CA GLY A 57 -8.37 19.71 -10.77
C GLY A 57 -6.97 20.19 -10.37
N SER A 58 -5.98 19.30 -10.52
CA SER A 58 -4.56 19.53 -10.16
C SER A 58 -4.30 19.79 -8.67
N LYS A 59 -5.30 19.64 -7.80
CA LYS A 59 -5.12 19.68 -6.33
C LYS A 59 -5.22 18.27 -5.76
N GLN A 60 -4.33 17.92 -4.86
CA GLN A 60 -4.35 16.63 -4.18
C GLN A 60 -5.59 16.53 -3.29
N ALA A 61 -6.41 15.51 -3.51
CA ALA A 61 -7.53 15.16 -2.65
C ALA A 61 -7.08 14.25 -1.51
N PHE A 62 -6.36 13.18 -1.83
CA PHE A 62 -5.74 12.28 -0.86
C PHE A 62 -4.45 11.68 -1.43
N GLU A 63 -3.64 11.10 -0.55
CA GLU A 63 -2.50 10.26 -0.92
C GLU A 63 -2.46 9.02 -0.03
N VAL A 64 -1.98 7.91 -0.57
CA VAL A 64 -1.74 6.66 0.16
C VAL A 64 -0.36 6.14 -0.18
N SER A 65 0.30 5.54 0.81
CA SER A 65 1.56 4.83 0.60
C SER A 65 1.27 3.50 -0.08
N LEU A 66 1.99 3.22 -1.15
CA LEU A 66 1.97 1.94 -1.84
C LEU A 66 2.65 0.85 -1.01
N ALA A 67 3.50 1.20 -0.04
CA ALA A 67 4.05 0.23 0.90
C ALA A 67 2.99 -0.37 1.85
N ASP A 68 1.87 0.35 2.06
CA ASP A 68 0.77 -0.10 2.92
C ASP A 68 -0.21 -1.02 2.17
N VAL A 69 -0.13 -1.05 0.84
CA VAL A 69 -0.94 -1.92 -0.02
C VAL A 69 -0.47 -3.36 0.16
N SER A 70 -1.35 -4.22 0.65
CA SER A 70 -1.09 -5.65 0.86
C SER A 70 -1.29 -6.44 -0.43
N GLN A 71 -2.34 -6.09 -1.19
CA GLN A 71 -2.74 -6.80 -2.40
C GLN A 71 -3.36 -5.83 -3.42
N THR A 72 -3.20 -6.15 -4.71
CA THR A 72 -3.92 -5.46 -5.78
C THR A 72 -4.42 -6.41 -6.86
N GLN A 73 -5.66 -6.21 -7.28
CA GLN A 73 -6.34 -7.07 -8.24
C GLN A 73 -7.26 -6.28 -9.18
N LEU A 74 -7.53 -6.86 -10.35
CA LEU A 74 -8.56 -6.34 -11.24
C LEU A 74 -9.92 -6.84 -10.78
N GLN A 75 -10.91 -5.94 -10.78
CA GLN A 75 -12.31 -6.27 -10.67
C GLN A 75 -13.00 -5.90 -11.99
N GLY A 76 -13.48 -6.91 -12.72
CA GLY A 76 -14.01 -6.69 -14.06
C GLY A 76 -12.93 -6.18 -15.03
N LYS A 77 -13.33 -5.31 -15.97
CA LYS A 77 -12.43 -4.83 -17.04
C LYS A 77 -11.73 -3.51 -16.74
N ASN A 78 -12.34 -2.68 -15.90
CA ASN A 78 -11.95 -1.29 -15.74
C ASN A 78 -11.64 -0.93 -14.29
N ASP A 79 -11.92 -1.80 -13.30
CA ASP A 79 -11.72 -1.46 -11.90
C ASP A 79 -10.46 -2.12 -11.34
N VAL A 80 -9.65 -1.35 -10.62
CA VAL A 80 -8.45 -1.82 -9.92
C VAL A 80 -8.67 -1.64 -8.43
N ILE A 81 -8.56 -2.73 -7.69
CA ILE A 81 -8.69 -2.76 -6.24
C ILE A 81 -7.31 -2.70 -5.60
N LEU A 82 -7.17 -1.84 -4.60
CA LEU A 82 -6.06 -1.80 -3.65
C LEU A 82 -6.58 -2.22 -2.28
N GLU A 83 -6.04 -3.30 -1.75
CA GLU A 83 -6.31 -3.79 -0.39
C GLU A 83 -5.17 -3.36 0.51
N PHE A 84 -5.50 -2.94 1.73
CA PHE A 84 -4.54 -2.47 2.72
C PHE A 84 -4.44 -3.48 3.86
N HIS A 85 -3.32 -3.46 4.58
CA HIS A 85 -3.17 -4.30 5.77
C HIS A 85 -4.19 -3.89 6.83
N VAL A 86 -4.91 -4.87 7.38
CA VAL A 86 -5.79 -4.68 8.54
C VAL A 86 -4.97 -4.97 9.79
N ASP A 87 -4.58 -3.94 10.53
CA ASP A 87 -3.92 -4.13 11.83
C ASP A 87 -4.96 -4.50 12.89
N ASP A 88 -5.26 -5.79 13.01
CA ASP A 88 -6.14 -6.33 14.06
C ASP A 88 -5.52 -6.25 15.49
N THR A 89 -4.29 -5.74 15.61
CA THR A 89 -3.55 -5.67 16.88
C THR A 89 -3.79 -4.39 17.67
N THR A 90 -4.36 -3.32 17.08
CA THR A 90 -4.68 -2.07 17.78
C THR A 90 -6.08 -2.15 18.40
N GLY A 91 -6.19 -2.95 19.45
CA GLY A 91 -7.37 -2.94 20.31
C GLY A 91 -7.75 -1.52 20.73
N ALA A 92 -8.99 -1.13 20.39
CA ALA A 92 -9.85 -0.17 21.08
C ALA A 92 -9.77 1.34 20.76
N ASN A 93 -8.89 1.88 19.91
CA ASN A 93 -8.81 3.34 19.69
C ASN A 93 -8.99 3.86 18.26
N GLU A 94 -9.09 2.99 17.26
CA GLU A 94 -9.37 3.37 15.88
C GLU A 94 -10.82 2.96 15.56
N LYS A 95 -11.69 3.93 15.26
CA LYS A 95 -13.11 3.64 15.02
C LYS A 95 -13.39 3.15 13.60
N ASP A 96 -12.56 3.56 12.64
CA ASP A 96 -12.68 3.21 11.23
C ASP A 96 -11.26 3.05 10.64
N SER A 97 -11.01 1.92 9.97
CA SER A 97 -9.74 1.63 9.29
C SER A 97 -9.98 1.51 7.79
N LEU A 98 -9.06 2.02 6.97
CA LEU A 98 -9.12 1.88 5.51
C LEU A 98 -8.77 0.44 5.12
N MET A 99 -9.74 -0.28 4.57
CA MET A 99 -9.55 -1.69 4.16
C MET A 99 -9.25 -1.80 2.67
N GLU A 100 -9.98 -1.05 1.86
CA GLU A 100 -9.98 -1.20 0.40
C GLU A 100 -10.25 0.15 -0.28
N ILE A 101 -9.57 0.38 -1.41
CA ILE A 101 -9.92 1.43 -2.38
C ILE A 101 -10.06 0.79 -3.76
N SER A 102 -11.16 1.10 -4.46
CA SER A 102 -11.36 0.70 -5.86
C SER A 102 -11.30 1.93 -6.78
N PHE A 103 -10.46 1.86 -7.82
CA PHE A 103 -10.32 2.88 -8.85
C PHE A 103 -10.90 2.40 -10.17
N HIS A 104 -11.81 3.20 -10.73
CA HIS A 104 -12.28 3.01 -12.10
C HIS A 104 -11.34 3.66 -13.11
N ILE A 105 -10.72 2.86 -13.97
CA ILE A 105 -9.81 3.28 -15.03
C ILE A 105 -10.46 2.97 -16.40
N PRO A 106 -11.03 3.97 -17.09
CA PRO A 106 -11.68 3.75 -18.38
C PRO A 106 -10.63 3.45 -19.47
N ASN A 107 -11.01 2.71 -20.51
CA ASN A 107 -10.12 2.44 -21.66
C ASN A 107 -9.73 3.70 -22.46
N SER A 108 -10.46 4.81 -22.27
CA SER A 108 -10.10 6.12 -22.81
C SER A 108 -9.10 6.89 -21.93
N ASN A 109 -8.55 6.26 -20.89
CA ASN A 109 -7.58 6.90 -20.01
C ASN A 109 -6.30 7.25 -20.80
N THR A 110 -5.85 8.49 -20.66
CA THR A 110 -4.69 9.03 -21.39
C THR A 110 -3.36 8.81 -20.66
N GLN A 111 -3.39 8.47 -19.38
CA GLN A 111 -2.23 8.29 -18.52
C GLN A 111 -1.75 6.83 -18.48
N PHE A 112 -2.69 5.89 -18.41
CA PHE A 112 -2.46 4.45 -18.37
C PHE A 112 -2.94 3.82 -19.68
N VAL A 113 -2.33 4.22 -20.79
CA VAL A 113 -2.76 3.81 -22.14
C VAL A 113 -2.62 2.29 -22.30
N GLY A 114 -3.75 1.61 -22.48
CA GLY A 114 -3.84 0.18 -22.77
C GLY A 114 -4.19 -0.14 -24.23
N ASP A 115 -4.24 -1.43 -24.56
CA ASP A 115 -4.65 -1.98 -25.85
C ASP A 115 -5.74 -3.07 -25.69
N GLU A 116 -6.13 -3.74 -26.79
CA GLU A 116 -7.17 -4.77 -26.77
C GLU A 116 -6.86 -5.97 -25.87
N ASN A 117 -5.57 -6.32 -25.71
CA ASN A 117 -5.13 -7.45 -24.90
C ASN A 117 -4.80 -7.03 -23.47
N ARG A 118 -4.44 -5.76 -23.26
CA ARG A 118 -4.05 -5.19 -21.97
C ARG A 118 -4.82 -3.88 -21.73
N PRO A 119 -6.01 -3.94 -21.10
CA PRO A 119 -6.82 -2.77 -20.79
C PRO A 119 -6.07 -1.73 -19.95
N SER A 120 -6.53 -0.48 -19.97
CA SER A 120 -5.91 0.61 -19.21
C SER A 120 -5.83 0.33 -17.71
N ALA A 121 -6.85 -0.34 -17.16
CA ALA A 121 -6.87 -0.81 -15.78
C ALA A 121 -5.74 -1.82 -15.48
N GLN A 122 -5.45 -2.75 -16.40
CA GLN A 122 -4.33 -3.69 -16.24
C GLN A 122 -3.00 -2.94 -16.23
N VAL A 123 -2.81 -1.95 -17.10
CA VAL A 123 -1.60 -1.11 -17.12
C VAL A 123 -1.42 -0.37 -15.80
N PHE A 124 -2.51 0.21 -15.26
CA PHE A 124 -2.49 0.87 -13.96
C PHE A 124 -2.10 -0.10 -12.85
N ARG A 125 -2.76 -1.26 -12.76
CA ARG A 125 -2.47 -2.31 -11.77
C ARG A 125 -1.02 -2.76 -11.82
N ASP A 126 -0.48 -3.05 -13.00
CA ASP A 126 0.90 -3.51 -13.15
C ASP A 126 1.90 -2.46 -12.66
N LYS A 127 1.59 -1.17 -12.86
CA LYS A 127 2.40 -0.07 -12.35
C LYS A 127 2.36 -0.01 -10.82
N ILE A 128 1.19 -0.18 -10.21
CA ILE A 128 1.07 -0.32 -8.74
C ILE A 128 1.90 -1.51 -8.25
N MET A 129 1.77 -2.68 -8.87
CA MET A 129 2.52 -3.88 -8.47
C MET A 129 4.04 -3.66 -8.51
N SER A 130 4.53 -2.93 -9.51
CA SER A 130 5.96 -2.61 -9.63
C SER A 130 6.48 -1.66 -8.55
N MET A 131 5.61 -0.84 -7.95
CA MET A 131 5.98 0.17 -6.95
C MET A 131 5.69 -0.26 -5.51
N ALA A 132 4.62 -1.02 -5.31
CA ALA A 132 4.12 -1.43 -3.99
C ALA A 132 4.88 -2.63 -3.39
N ASP A 133 5.84 -3.23 -4.12
CA ASP A 133 6.45 -4.51 -3.75
C ASP A 133 5.39 -5.62 -3.47
N VAL A 134 4.29 -5.54 -4.24
CA VAL A 134 3.17 -6.48 -4.25
C VAL A 134 3.35 -7.53 -5.35
N GLY A 135 4.36 -7.37 -6.23
CA GLY A 135 4.71 -8.33 -7.27
C GLY A 135 5.67 -9.43 -6.81
N ALA A 136 5.74 -10.51 -7.60
CA ALA A 136 6.70 -11.61 -7.42
C ALA A 136 8.18 -11.20 -7.63
N GLY A 137 8.45 -9.94 -8.02
CA GLY A 137 9.79 -9.42 -8.34
C GLY A 137 10.47 -8.59 -7.24
N GLY A 138 10.00 -8.70 -6.00
CA GLY A 138 10.69 -8.16 -4.81
C GLY A 138 11.96 -8.93 -4.47
N GLU A 139 12.73 -8.42 -3.51
CA GLU A 139 14.03 -8.95 -3.04
C GLU A 139 14.14 -10.49 -3.07
N GLU A 140 15.32 -11.01 -3.40
CA GLU A 140 15.55 -12.46 -3.39
C GLU A 140 15.29 -13.02 -1.99
N ALA A 141 14.42 -14.04 -1.90
CA ALA A 141 14.11 -14.68 -0.63
C ALA A 141 15.40 -15.22 0.00
N VAL A 142 15.62 -14.92 1.28
CA VAL A 142 16.76 -15.46 2.04
C VAL A 142 16.65 -16.97 2.13
N VAL A 143 15.42 -17.48 2.29
CA VAL A 143 15.12 -18.91 2.26
C VAL A 143 13.66 -19.14 1.82
N THR A 144 13.45 -20.25 1.11
CA THR A 144 12.12 -20.72 0.69
C THR A 144 11.87 -22.12 1.24
N PHE A 145 10.73 -22.30 1.91
CA PHE A 145 10.21 -23.60 2.33
C PHE A 145 9.05 -24.00 1.42
N GLU A 146 9.25 -25.03 0.60
CA GLU A 146 8.27 -25.42 -0.40
C GLU A 146 7.17 -26.35 0.16
N GLY A 147 5.95 -26.19 -0.36
CA GLY A 147 4.86 -27.15 -0.15
C GLY A 147 4.36 -27.29 1.28
N ILE A 148 4.51 -26.25 2.10
CA ILE A 148 4.03 -26.21 3.49
C ILE A 148 2.50 -26.24 3.49
N ALA A 149 1.93 -27.18 4.24
CA ALA A 149 0.49 -27.28 4.43
C ALA A 149 0.02 -26.29 5.50
N ILE A 150 -0.83 -25.35 5.11
CA ILE A 150 -1.43 -24.34 5.98
C ILE A 150 -2.92 -24.67 6.17
N LEU A 151 -3.40 -24.52 7.41
CA LEU A 151 -4.79 -24.80 7.77
C LEU A 151 -5.73 -23.66 7.37
N THR A 152 -5.31 -22.41 7.58
CA THR A 152 -6.09 -21.21 7.28
C THR A 152 -5.20 -20.08 6.75
N PRO A 153 -5.44 -19.57 5.53
CA PRO A 153 -6.33 -20.14 4.53
C PRO A 153 -5.86 -21.56 4.13
N ARG A 154 -6.81 -22.48 3.94
CA ARG A 154 -6.46 -23.89 3.70
C ARG A 154 -5.77 -24.04 2.35
N GLY A 155 -4.53 -24.55 2.35
CA GLY A 155 -3.79 -24.75 1.11
C GLY A 155 -2.38 -25.27 1.30
N ARG A 156 -1.67 -25.44 0.18
CA ARG A 156 -0.21 -25.62 0.16
C ARG A 156 0.43 -24.34 -0.34
N TYR A 157 1.43 -23.88 0.41
CA TYR A 157 2.12 -22.63 0.14
C TYR A 157 3.61 -22.85 0.12
N ASN A 158 4.31 -22.06 -0.68
CA ASN A 158 5.73 -21.83 -0.49
C ASN A 158 5.88 -20.69 0.52
N VAL A 159 6.65 -20.91 1.58
CA VAL A 159 6.93 -19.89 2.60
C VAL A 159 8.29 -19.28 2.29
N GLU A 160 8.30 -18.04 1.86
CA GLU A 160 9.52 -17.28 1.57
C GLU A 160 9.81 -16.33 2.72
N LEU A 161 11.04 -16.35 3.24
CA LEU A 161 11.50 -15.39 4.24
C LEU A 161 12.36 -14.33 3.56
N HIS A 162 11.92 -13.08 3.65
CA HIS A 162 12.64 -11.90 3.18
C HIS A 162 13.25 -11.15 4.38
N LEU A 163 14.00 -10.08 4.16
CA LEU A 163 14.66 -9.34 5.25
C LEU A 163 13.68 -8.58 6.15
N SER A 164 12.57 -8.09 5.58
CA SER A 164 11.59 -7.23 6.28
C SER A 164 10.19 -7.85 6.42
N PHE A 165 9.88 -8.91 5.65
CA PHE A 165 8.59 -9.60 5.66
C PHE A 165 8.76 -11.10 5.37
N LEU A 166 7.70 -11.87 5.56
CA LEU A 166 7.57 -13.22 4.99
C LEU A 166 6.42 -13.24 3.99
N ARG A 167 6.52 -14.11 2.98
CA ARG A 167 5.50 -14.28 1.94
C ARG A 167 5.01 -15.73 1.93
N LEU A 168 3.69 -15.92 1.90
CA LEU A 168 3.04 -17.20 1.67
C LEU A 168 2.55 -17.21 0.22
N GLN A 169 3.33 -17.82 -0.67
CA GLN A 169 3.00 -17.92 -2.08
C GLN A 169 2.10 -19.14 -2.32
N GLY A 170 0.88 -18.91 -2.79
CA GLY A 170 -0.11 -19.94 -3.08
C GLY A 170 -0.42 -20.03 -4.57
N GLN A 171 -1.20 -21.03 -5.00
CA GLN A 171 -1.64 -21.09 -6.39
C GLN A 171 -2.65 -19.99 -6.76
N ALA A 172 -3.48 -19.58 -5.80
CA ALA A 172 -4.56 -18.61 -6.02
C ALA A 172 -4.28 -17.27 -5.35
N ASN A 173 -3.66 -17.28 -4.17
CA ASN A 173 -3.44 -16.10 -3.35
C ASN A 173 -2.01 -16.09 -2.83
N ASP A 174 -1.38 -14.92 -2.91
CA ASP A 174 -0.10 -14.63 -2.29
C ASP A 174 -0.36 -13.70 -1.10
N LEU A 175 0.16 -14.06 0.08
CA LEU A 175 0.00 -13.27 1.30
C LEU A 175 1.36 -12.73 1.73
N LYS A 176 1.49 -11.41 1.83
CA LYS A 176 2.63 -10.75 2.42
C LYS A 176 2.34 -10.46 3.89
N ILE A 177 3.24 -10.87 4.78
CA ILE A 177 3.10 -10.68 6.22
C ILE A 177 4.35 -9.95 6.72
N GLN A 178 4.17 -8.71 7.16
CA GLN A 178 5.25 -7.92 7.75
C GLN A 178 5.70 -8.53 9.07
N TYR A 179 7.01 -8.57 9.35
CA TYR A 179 7.46 -9.10 10.64
C TYR A 179 6.95 -8.27 11.83
N SER A 180 6.69 -6.98 11.63
CA SER A 180 6.11 -6.09 12.63
C SER A 180 4.71 -6.49 13.09
N SER A 181 3.92 -7.19 12.26
CA SER A 181 2.59 -7.68 12.65
C SER A 181 2.63 -8.99 13.42
N VAL A 182 3.79 -9.67 13.49
CA VAL A 182 3.97 -10.91 14.25
C VAL A 182 4.22 -10.59 15.72
N VAL A 183 3.16 -10.64 16.54
CA VAL A 183 3.25 -10.31 17.97
C VAL A 183 3.87 -11.45 18.79
N ARG A 184 3.55 -12.71 18.45
CA ARG A 184 3.98 -13.90 19.22
C ARG A 184 4.19 -15.10 18.30
N LEU A 185 5.21 -15.90 18.63
CA LEU A 185 5.45 -17.21 18.01
C LEU A 185 5.04 -18.31 18.99
N PHE A 186 4.18 -19.22 18.53
CA PHE A 186 3.75 -20.38 19.31
C PHE A 186 4.32 -21.64 18.68
N LEU A 187 5.13 -22.38 19.46
CA LEU A 187 5.60 -23.70 19.08
C LEU A 187 4.76 -24.76 19.82
N LEU A 188 3.92 -25.47 19.07
CA LEU A 188 3.02 -26.49 19.61
C LEU A 188 3.60 -27.88 19.34
N PRO A 189 3.92 -28.69 20.37
CA PRO A 189 4.33 -30.07 20.16
C PRO A 189 3.14 -30.90 19.68
N ARG A 190 3.41 -31.88 18.81
CA ARG A 190 2.39 -32.84 18.40
C ARG A 190 2.30 -33.92 19.49
N PHE A 191 1.20 -33.96 20.24
CA PHE A 191 0.92 -35.08 21.12
C PHE A 191 0.40 -36.25 20.28
N SER A 192 1.23 -37.27 20.09
CA SER A 192 0.77 -38.56 19.57
C SER A 192 0.21 -39.37 20.75
N SER A 193 -1.12 -39.53 20.80
CA SER A 193 -1.78 -40.54 21.62
C SER A 193 -1.90 -41.86 20.86
#